data_AF-A0A2J7Q4N1-F1
#
_entry.id   AF-A0A2J7Q4N1-F1
#
_cell.length_a   1.000
_cell.length_b   1.000
_cell.length_c   1.000
_cell.angle_alpha   90.00
_cell.angle_beta   90.00
_cell.angle_gamma   90.00
#
_symmetry.space_group_name_H-M   'P 1'
#
loop_
_entity.id
_entity.type
_entity.pdbx_description
1 polymer ?
#
loop_
_entity_poly.entity_id
_entity_poly.type
_entity_poly.pdbx_seq_one_letter_code
_entity_poly.pdbx_strand_id
1 'polypeptide(L)'
;MKTFITILELISFQAFLEVSHAKSIKAGCSIRINNDLPEPQPLLLIPGGSKDGNGFFLPKDGDDIVTFAVDEEVLLACSGDNNYLVYSDSGTRTALATCSSDTTFYINQIPYRFSEFACRGYPYHVARRSGSKCHDGTKSHIEIGFEVESDFYKIIDICFDDTQLKTLYSNFTFVSGIGGFQVGFPRPSFIQDDFYPEISVDNLYTRNTQRQTISTILGSTELADKYIAESSDYFLAKGHYTAKADFVYGSQHRATFHFVNISPQWQTFNGANWKALEMSVRTYADKNNLNLDVYTGTYGVATLPNVNGIENE
;
A
#
# COMPACT_ATOMS: atom_id res chain seq x y z
N MET A 1 -90.44 37.79 20.42
CA MET A 1 -89.73 38.96 19.83
C MET A 1 -88.59 39.35 20.76
N LYS A 2 -87.34 39.01 20.37
CA LYS A 2 -86.03 39.48 20.89
C LYS A 2 -84.96 38.53 20.31
N THR A 3 -84.56 38.76 19.06
CA THR A 3 -83.31 39.42 18.63
C THR A 3 -82.11 38.48 18.74
N PHE A 4 -81.76 37.88 17.60
CA PHE A 4 -80.50 37.20 17.32
C PHE A 4 -79.36 38.24 17.32
N ILE A 5 -78.30 37.98 18.07
CA ILE A 5 -76.99 38.65 17.92
C ILE A 5 -75.99 37.54 17.56
N THR A 6 -75.59 37.52 16.30
CA THR A 6 -74.54 36.66 15.78
C THR A 6 -73.20 37.31 16.12
N ILE A 7 -72.42 36.71 17.03
CA ILE A 7 -71.03 37.12 17.29
C ILE A 7 -70.16 36.40 16.27
N LEU A 8 -69.54 37.18 15.38
CA LEU A 8 -68.56 36.72 14.41
C LEU A 8 -67.18 36.76 15.10
N GLU A 9 -66.67 35.61 15.56
CA GLU A 9 -65.28 35.53 16.04
C GLU A 9 -64.33 35.43 14.84
N LEU A 10 -63.56 36.50 14.62
CA LEU A 10 -62.43 36.54 13.70
C LEU A 10 -61.28 35.72 14.27
N ILE A 11 -61.08 34.50 13.76
CA ILE A 11 -59.86 33.73 14.00
C ILE A 11 -58.75 34.33 13.14
N SER A 12 -57.82 35.07 13.73
CA SER A 12 -56.61 35.51 13.04
C SER A 12 -55.66 34.33 12.89
N PHE A 13 -55.51 33.82 11.67
CA PHE A 13 -54.47 32.84 11.33
C PHE A 13 -53.12 33.58 11.24
N GLN A 14 -52.35 33.60 12.33
CA GLN A 14 -50.95 33.98 12.27
C GLN A 14 -50.17 32.80 11.68
N ALA A 15 -49.87 32.89 10.39
CA ALA A 15 -48.90 32.01 9.75
C ALA A 15 -47.52 32.32 10.33
N PHE A 16 -47.06 31.47 11.26
CA PHE A 16 -45.65 31.42 11.61
C PHE A 16 -44.91 30.84 10.41
N LEU A 17 -44.21 31.70 9.68
CA LEU A 17 -43.15 31.27 8.77
C LEU A 17 -42.00 30.73 9.63
N GLU A 18 -41.99 29.42 9.87
CA GLU A 18 -40.75 28.75 10.23
C GLU A 18 -39.82 28.86 9.03
N VAL A 19 -38.86 29.79 9.11
CA VAL A 19 -37.70 29.78 8.24
C VAL A 19 -36.92 28.53 8.62
N SER A 20 -37.12 27.45 7.87
CA SER A 20 -36.19 26.33 7.89
C SER A 20 -34.83 26.89 7.47
N HIS A 21 -33.93 27.03 8.44
CA HIS A 21 -32.53 27.15 8.09
C HIS A 21 -32.19 25.85 7.38
N ALA A 22 -32.03 25.90 6.07
CA ALA A 22 -31.35 24.85 5.35
C ALA A 22 -30.03 24.65 6.10
N LYS A 23 -29.91 23.52 6.82
CA LYS A 23 -28.64 23.10 7.39
C LYS A 23 -27.73 23.03 6.18
N SER A 24 -26.84 24.02 6.01
CA SER A 24 -25.78 23.94 5.02
C SER A 24 -25.04 22.66 5.39
N ILE A 25 -25.28 21.60 4.61
CA ILE A 25 -24.38 20.45 4.63
C ILE A 25 -23.10 21.04 4.08
N LYS A 26 -22.22 21.50 4.97
CA LYS A 26 -20.86 21.83 4.57
C LYS A 26 -20.33 20.57 3.93
N ALA A 27 -20.07 20.62 2.63
CA ALA A 27 -19.37 19.54 1.96
C ALA A 27 -18.03 19.38 2.68
N GLY A 28 -17.72 18.13 3.08
CA GLY A 28 -16.42 17.81 3.69
C GLY A 28 -15.29 17.97 2.67
N CYS A 29 -14.19 17.26 2.92
CA CYS A 29 -13.02 17.30 2.04
C CYS A 29 -12.99 16.04 1.16
N SER A 30 -12.53 16.21 -0.07
CA SER A 30 -12.35 15.13 -1.04
C SER A 30 -11.01 15.30 -1.73
N ILE A 31 -10.15 14.29 -1.63
CA ILE A 31 -8.80 14.28 -2.21
C ILE A 31 -8.72 13.17 -3.24
N ARG A 32 -8.40 13.51 -4.50
CA ARG A 32 -8.07 12.53 -5.54
C ARG A 32 -6.64 12.07 -5.39
N ILE A 33 -6.43 10.80 -5.05
CA ILE A 33 -5.08 10.29 -4.78
C ILE A 33 -4.17 10.29 -6.01
N ASN A 34 -4.74 10.33 -7.23
CA ASN A 34 -3.95 10.43 -8.46
C ASN A 34 -3.66 11.88 -8.91
N ASN A 35 -4.28 12.90 -8.31
CA ASN A 35 -4.19 14.29 -8.82
C ASN A 35 -3.95 15.37 -7.76
N ASP A 36 -4.43 15.18 -6.53
CA ASP A 36 -4.44 16.21 -5.49
C ASP A 36 -3.33 16.00 -4.44
N LEU A 37 -2.65 14.85 -4.45
CA LEU A 37 -1.55 14.58 -3.52
C LEU A 37 -0.28 15.31 -3.96
N PRO A 38 0.47 15.91 -3.01
CA PRO A 38 1.76 16.49 -3.31
C PRO A 38 2.79 15.43 -3.70
N GLU A 39 3.89 15.84 -4.31
CA GLU A 39 4.96 14.94 -4.73
C GLU A 39 6.31 15.48 -4.20
N PRO A 40 6.98 14.83 -3.22
CA PRO A 40 6.58 13.60 -2.50
C PRO A 40 5.39 13.75 -1.54
N GLN A 41 4.49 12.76 -1.58
CA GLN A 41 3.29 12.72 -0.70
C GLN A 41 3.61 12.23 0.72
N PRO A 42 2.91 12.74 1.76
CA PRO A 42 2.95 12.17 3.10
C PRO A 42 2.14 10.87 3.18
N LEU A 43 2.30 10.13 4.27
CA LEU A 43 1.33 9.11 4.67
C LEU A 43 0.06 9.80 5.18
N LEU A 44 -1.11 9.27 4.82
CA LEU A 44 -2.42 9.74 5.28
C LEU A 44 -2.97 8.73 6.29
N LEU A 45 -2.73 9.00 7.58
CA LEU A 45 -3.02 8.06 8.65
C LEU A 45 -4.24 8.49 9.45
N ILE A 46 -5.03 7.53 9.90
CA ILE A 46 -6.16 7.74 10.82
C ILE A 46 -5.58 8.03 12.21
N PRO A 47 -5.82 9.22 12.80
CA PRO A 47 -5.35 9.54 14.13
C PRO A 47 -5.87 8.54 15.17
N GLY A 48 -4.96 7.90 15.91
CA GLY A 48 -5.31 6.85 16.86
C GLY A 48 -5.87 5.57 16.23
N GLY A 49 -5.77 5.41 14.90
CA GLY A 49 -6.18 4.23 14.16
C GLY A 49 -5.30 3.01 14.42
N SER A 50 -5.60 1.91 13.73
CA SER A 50 -4.76 0.71 13.79
C SER A 50 -3.36 1.00 13.24
N LYS A 51 -2.38 0.23 13.71
CA LYS A 51 -0.97 0.33 13.26
C LYS A 51 -0.68 -0.67 12.14
N ASP A 52 -1.70 -0.97 11.35
CA ASP A 52 -1.66 -1.87 10.20
C ASP A 52 -2.17 -1.16 8.92
N GLY A 53 -2.38 -1.90 7.84
CA GLY A 53 -2.91 -1.36 6.58
C GLY A 53 -4.27 -0.65 6.72
N ASN A 54 -5.06 -0.93 7.76
CA ASN A 54 -6.33 -0.25 8.03
C ASN A 54 -6.14 1.08 8.78
N GLY A 55 -4.91 1.41 9.17
CA GLY A 55 -4.53 2.68 9.80
C GLY A 55 -4.42 3.85 8.84
N PHE A 56 -4.67 3.62 7.55
CA PHE A 56 -4.60 4.61 6.49
C PHE A 56 -6.01 5.08 6.14
N PHE A 57 -6.16 6.35 5.79
CA PHE A 57 -7.35 6.75 5.06
C PHE A 57 -7.33 6.07 3.70
N LEU A 58 -8.47 5.57 3.22
CA LEU A 58 -8.54 4.83 1.97
C LEU A 58 -9.77 5.31 1.19
N PRO A 59 -9.75 5.20 -0.16
CA PRO A 59 -10.97 5.32 -0.93
C PRO A 59 -12.02 4.34 -0.41
N LYS A 60 -13.25 4.81 -0.27
CA LYS A 60 -14.36 3.96 0.22
C LYS A 60 -14.91 3.07 -0.87
N ASP A 61 -14.85 3.56 -2.11
CA ASP A 61 -15.27 2.86 -3.32
C ASP A 61 -14.03 2.61 -4.20
N GLY A 62 -14.20 1.89 -5.31
CA GLY A 62 -13.14 1.69 -6.31
C GLY A 62 -12.74 2.95 -7.09
N ASP A 63 -13.13 4.15 -6.63
CA ASP A 63 -12.70 5.42 -7.19
C ASP A 63 -11.39 5.90 -6.54
N ASP A 64 -10.78 6.94 -7.10
CA ASP A 64 -9.52 7.47 -6.59
C ASP A 64 -9.70 8.52 -5.48
N ILE A 65 -10.85 8.56 -4.80
CA ILE A 65 -11.23 9.67 -3.92
C ILE A 65 -11.25 9.24 -2.45
N VAL A 66 -10.44 9.94 -1.64
CA VAL A 66 -10.51 9.85 -0.18
C VAL A 66 -11.37 11.00 0.33
N THR A 67 -12.38 10.68 1.16
CA THR A 67 -13.32 11.66 1.71
C THR A 67 -13.14 11.82 3.21
N PHE A 68 -13.26 13.05 3.68
CA PHE A 68 -13.19 13.44 5.09
C PHE A 68 -14.45 14.23 5.46
N ALA A 69 -15.06 13.93 6.60
CA ALA A 69 -16.09 14.79 7.17
C ALA A 69 -15.50 16.13 7.60
N VAL A 70 -16.35 17.16 7.68
CA VAL A 70 -15.93 18.44 8.28
C VAL A 70 -15.46 18.20 9.70
N ASP A 71 -14.35 18.82 10.08
CA ASP A 71 -13.66 18.65 11.36
C ASP A 71 -13.03 17.25 11.56
N GLU A 72 -13.07 16.35 10.57
CA GLU A 72 -12.33 15.08 10.62
C GLU A 72 -10.82 15.34 10.47
N GLU A 73 -10.05 14.67 11.30
CA GLU A 73 -8.60 14.84 11.36
C GLU A 73 -7.86 13.75 10.59
N VAL A 74 -6.77 14.14 9.92
CA VAL A 74 -5.81 13.23 9.29
C VAL A 74 -4.42 13.48 9.84
N LEU A 75 -3.75 12.41 10.25
CA LEU A 75 -2.35 12.45 10.65
C LEU A 75 -1.48 12.31 9.39
N LEU A 76 -0.83 13.40 9.02
CA LEU A 76 0.14 13.45 7.94
C LEU A 76 1.51 13.05 8.50
N ALA A 77 2.21 12.13 7.85
CA ALA A 77 3.53 11.69 8.31
C ALA A 77 4.55 11.55 7.18
N CYS A 78 5.75 12.09 7.41
CA CYS A 78 6.93 11.93 6.56
C CYS A 78 7.93 11.00 7.26
N SER A 79 7.80 9.69 7.09
CA SER A 79 8.69 8.71 7.70
C SER A 79 10.10 8.76 7.10
N GLY A 80 11.10 8.34 7.88
CA GLY A 80 12.52 8.34 7.52
C GLY A 80 13.34 9.47 8.12
N ASP A 81 14.66 9.29 8.13
CA ASP A 81 15.59 10.24 8.72
C ASP A 81 15.63 11.56 7.96
N ASN A 82 15.57 12.67 8.70
CA ASN A 82 15.55 14.03 8.16
C ASN A 82 14.43 14.29 7.13
N ASN A 83 13.36 13.49 7.14
CA ASN A 83 12.18 13.69 6.32
C ASN A 83 11.11 14.43 7.12
N TYR A 84 10.51 15.47 6.53
CA TYR A 84 9.58 16.38 7.21
C TYR A 84 8.63 17.04 6.22
N LEU A 85 7.54 17.62 6.73
CA LEU A 85 6.55 18.36 5.97
C LEU A 85 7.08 19.74 5.58
N VAL A 86 7.14 20.03 4.28
CA VAL A 86 7.84 21.20 3.71
C VAL A 86 7.11 22.52 3.99
N TYR A 87 5.80 22.51 4.26
CA TYR A 87 5.06 23.74 4.60
C TYR A 87 5.51 24.36 5.94
N SER A 88 6.27 23.62 6.74
CA SER A 88 6.70 23.99 8.08
C SER A 88 8.23 24.17 8.14
N ASP A 89 8.69 25.38 8.46
CA ASP A 89 10.12 25.69 8.62
C ASP A 89 10.78 24.95 9.80
N SER A 90 9.99 24.33 10.69
CA SER A 90 10.48 23.67 11.91
C SER A 90 10.89 22.22 11.74
N GLY A 91 10.85 21.66 10.52
CA GLY A 91 11.26 20.27 10.28
C GLY A 91 10.31 19.23 10.90
N THR A 92 9.02 19.58 10.99
CA THR A 92 7.99 18.75 11.61
C THR A 92 7.76 17.45 10.80
N ARG A 93 7.95 16.30 11.44
CA ARG A 93 7.79 14.97 10.80
C ARG A 93 6.35 14.54 10.64
N THR A 94 5.48 14.99 11.55
CA THR A 94 4.05 14.66 11.55
C THR A 94 3.19 15.87 11.85
N ALA A 95 2.03 16.00 11.21
CA ALA A 95 1.07 17.05 11.54
C ALA A 95 -0.36 16.51 11.52
N LEU A 96 -1.19 17.03 12.42
CA LEU A 96 -2.62 16.76 12.44
C LEU A 96 -3.33 17.85 11.64
N ALA A 97 -3.91 17.46 10.51
CA ALA A 97 -4.65 18.35 9.62
C ALA A 97 -6.15 18.10 9.75
N THR A 98 -6.94 19.16 9.93
CA THR A 98 -8.38 19.07 10.15
C THR A 98 -9.12 19.49 8.88
N CYS A 99 -10.02 18.66 8.39
CA CYS A 99 -10.79 18.96 7.19
C CYS A 99 -11.71 20.17 7.37
N SER A 100 -11.67 21.10 6.40
CA SER A 100 -12.63 22.21 6.29
C SER A 100 -13.67 21.98 5.20
N SER A 101 -13.23 21.99 3.94
CA SER A 101 -14.09 21.85 2.75
C SER A 101 -13.24 21.69 1.49
N ASP A 102 -13.76 21.01 0.47
CA ASP A 102 -13.09 20.75 -0.81
C ASP A 102 -11.73 20.07 -0.61
N THR A 103 -10.62 20.77 -0.86
CA THR A 103 -9.26 20.28 -0.62
C THR A 103 -8.54 21.08 0.47
N THR A 104 -9.27 21.87 1.26
CA THR A 104 -8.72 22.78 2.28
C THR A 104 -8.76 22.15 3.66
N PHE A 105 -7.62 22.20 4.35
CA PHE A 105 -7.41 21.67 5.69
C PHE A 105 -6.77 22.74 6.58
N TYR A 106 -7.05 22.69 7.88
CA TYR A 106 -6.41 23.54 8.86
C TYR A 106 -5.31 22.78 9.61
N ILE A 107 -4.19 23.45 9.85
CA ILE A 107 -3.20 23.04 10.84
C ILE A 107 -2.97 24.24 11.75
N ASN A 108 -3.17 24.07 13.06
CA ASN A 108 -3.06 25.17 14.03
C ASN A 108 -3.85 26.43 13.62
N GLN A 109 -5.08 26.26 13.12
CA GLN A 109 -5.96 27.33 12.61
C GLN A 109 -5.49 28.05 11.34
N ILE A 110 -4.42 27.59 10.68
CA ILE A 110 -3.94 28.14 9.42
C ILE A 110 -4.46 27.26 8.27
N PRO A 111 -5.14 27.82 7.25
CA PRO A 111 -5.66 27.05 6.13
C PRO A 111 -4.55 26.72 5.11
N TYR A 112 -4.58 25.49 4.62
CA TYR A 112 -3.72 24.99 3.55
C TYR A 112 -4.56 24.18 2.56
N ARG A 113 -4.19 24.22 1.28
CA ARG A 113 -4.62 23.21 0.32
C ARG A 113 -3.85 21.92 0.58
N PHE A 114 -4.48 20.78 0.38
CA PHE A 114 -3.86 19.47 0.62
C PHE A 114 -2.55 19.28 -0.18
N SER A 115 -2.49 19.85 -1.39
CA SER A 115 -1.29 19.85 -2.25
C SER A 115 -0.07 20.57 -1.65
N GLU A 116 -0.22 21.29 -0.53
CA GLU A 116 0.88 21.99 0.14
C GLU A 116 1.62 21.10 1.16
N PHE A 117 1.05 19.94 1.52
CA PHE A 117 1.60 19.06 2.55
C PHE A 117 2.70 18.10 2.05
N ALA A 118 3.56 18.56 1.13
CA ALA A 118 4.63 17.74 0.59
C ALA A 118 5.65 17.33 1.68
N CYS A 119 6.16 16.10 1.59
CA CYS A 119 7.34 15.69 2.33
C CYS A 119 8.62 16.11 1.61
N ARG A 120 9.71 16.31 2.35
CA ARG A 120 11.04 16.55 1.77
C ARG A 120 11.50 15.40 0.86
N GLY A 121 11.16 14.18 1.22
CA GLY A 121 11.41 12.96 0.44
C GLY A 121 10.22 12.00 0.55
N TYR A 122 10.19 10.98 -0.31
CA TYR A 122 9.20 9.90 -0.17
C TYR A 122 9.28 9.30 1.24
N PRO A 123 8.14 9.06 1.92
CA PRO A 123 8.11 8.36 3.19
C PRO A 123 8.92 7.06 3.11
N TYR A 124 9.93 6.95 3.98
CA TYR A 124 10.83 5.81 4.02
C TYR A 124 10.13 4.60 4.63
N HIS A 125 10.26 3.46 3.97
CA HIS A 125 9.73 2.17 4.40
C HIS A 125 10.86 1.29 4.93
N VAL A 126 10.56 0.45 5.92
CA VAL A 126 11.51 -0.40 6.62
C VAL A 126 10.97 -1.83 6.64
N ALA A 127 11.84 -2.81 6.40
CA ALA A 127 11.61 -4.19 6.73
C ALA A 127 12.42 -4.53 7.99
N ARG A 128 11.77 -5.05 9.04
CA ARG A 128 12.43 -5.37 10.31
C ARG A 128 11.92 -6.67 10.92
N ARG A 129 12.76 -7.35 11.69
CA ARG A 129 12.32 -8.48 12.52
C ARG A 129 11.43 -7.94 13.63
N SER A 130 10.20 -8.44 13.70
CA SER A 130 9.22 -8.05 14.74
C SER A 130 9.59 -8.57 16.14
N GLY A 131 10.51 -9.54 16.23
CA GLY A 131 10.83 -10.28 17.45
C GLY A 131 9.93 -11.50 17.69
N SER A 132 8.82 -11.63 16.95
CA SER A 132 7.99 -12.84 16.97
C SER A 132 8.45 -13.88 15.95
N LYS A 133 7.82 -15.05 16.00
CA LYS A 133 8.06 -16.18 15.10
C LYS A 133 6.78 -16.51 14.33
N CYS A 134 6.95 -17.15 13.18
CA CYS A 134 5.87 -17.59 12.29
C CYS A 134 6.00 -19.09 11.98
N HIS A 135 5.13 -19.59 11.09
CA HIS A 135 5.00 -21.03 10.80
C HIS A 135 4.60 -21.80 12.09
N ASP A 136 5.44 -22.72 12.54
CA ASP A 136 5.31 -23.50 13.78
C ASP A 136 6.19 -22.94 14.92
N GLY A 137 6.57 -21.66 14.83
CA GLY A 137 7.47 -21.00 15.78
C GLY A 137 8.95 -21.12 15.44
N THR A 138 9.30 -21.76 14.31
CA THR A 138 10.70 -21.98 13.92
C THR A 138 11.28 -20.88 13.02
N LYS A 139 10.42 -20.09 12.36
CA LYS A 139 10.81 -19.11 11.34
C LYS A 139 10.62 -17.69 11.83
N SER A 140 11.40 -16.75 11.32
CA SER A 140 11.35 -15.37 11.78
C SER A 140 10.20 -14.62 11.13
N HIS A 141 9.49 -13.86 11.95
CA HIS A 141 8.46 -12.97 11.47
C HIS A 141 9.05 -11.57 11.21
N ILE A 142 9.05 -11.18 9.95
CA ILE A 142 9.50 -9.87 9.48
C ILE A 142 8.27 -9.04 9.14
N GLU A 143 8.28 -7.77 9.53
CA GLU A 143 7.23 -6.81 9.22
C GLU A 143 7.79 -5.71 8.30
N ILE A 144 7.03 -5.33 7.28
CA ILE A 144 7.37 -4.22 6.37
C ILE A 144 6.35 -3.11 6.54
N GLY A 145 6.82 -1.88 6.70
CA GLY A 145 5.95 -0.75 7.04
C GLY A 145 6.70 0.57 7.16
N PHE A 146 6.09 1.50 7.89
CA PHE A 146 6.60 2.86 8.08
C PHE A 146 6.76 3.17 9.56
N GLU A 147 7.93 3.72 9.91
CA GLU A 147 8.19 4.25 11.25
C GLU A 147 7.69 5.69 11.35
N VAL A 148 6.74 5.92 12.25
CA VAL A 148 6.10 7.21 12.48
C VAL A 148 6.13 7.48 13.99
N GLU A 149 7.01 8.36 14.42
CA GLU A 149 7.32 8.58 15.84
C GLU A 149 7.67 7.26 16.55
N SER A 150 6.94 6.88 17.60
CA SER A 150 7.13 5.61 18.31
C SER A 150 6.41 4.41 17.68
N ASP A 151 5.61 4.66 16.64
CA ASP A 151 4.72 3.68 16.05
C ASP A 151 5.26 3.11 14.75
N PHE A 152 4.83 1.89 14.44
CA PHE A 152 5.16 1.21 13.20
C PHE A 152 3.89 0.79 12.48
N TYR A 153 3.64 1.43 11.35
CA TYR A 153 2.49 1.15 10.50
C TYR A 153 2.85 0.02 9.54
N LYS A 154 2.61 -1.22 9.98
CA LYS A 154 2.89 -2.43 9.22
C LYS A 154 1.90 -2.58 8.07
N ILE A 155 2.37 -2.95 6.90
CA ILE A 155 1.51 -3.23 5.74
C ILE A 155 1.73 -4.62 5.13
N ILE A 156 2.85 -5.28 5.43
CA ILE A 156 3.15 -6.64 4.98
C ILE A 156 3.77 -7.42 6.14
N ASP A 157 3.31 -8.64 6.37
CA ASP A 157 3.95 -9.64 7.21
C ASP A 157 4.69 -10.64 6.32
N ILE A 158 5.91 -11.02 6.67
CA ILE A 158 6.75 -11.97 5.96
C ILE A 158 7.17 -13.08 6.92
N CYS A 159 6.93 -14.33 6.54
CA CYS A 159 7.49 -15.48 7.24
C CYS A 159 8.77 -15.94 6.56
N PHE A 160 9.91 -15.76 7.23
CA PHE A 160 11.24 -15.93 6.64
C PHE A 160 12.04 -17.05 7.30
N ASP A 161 12.67 -17.87 6.47
CA ASP A 161 13.63 -18.89 6.89
C ASP A 161 15.04 -18.33 6.86
N ASP A 162 15.56 -17.90 8.03
CA ASP A 162 16.92 -17.38 8.15
C ASP A 162 18.01 -18.42 7.83
N THR A 163 17.69 -19.73 7.80
CA THR A 163 18.66 -20.78 7.45
C THR A 163 18.76 -20.98 5.95
N GLN A 164 17.62 -21.00 5.26
CA GLN A 164 17.56 -21.18 3.81
C GLN A 164 17.57 -19.86 3.03
N LEU A 165 17.53 -18.73 3.75
CA LEU A 165 17.43 -17.38 3.20
C LEU A 165 16.27 -17.24 2.20
N LYS A 166 15.11 -17.80 2.57
CA LYS A 166 13.92 -17.79 1.72
C LYS A 166 12.67 -17.40 2.48
N THR A 167 11.77 -16.75 1.79
CA THR A 167 10.43 -16.45 2.30
C THR A 167 9.52 -17.65 2.08
N LEU A 168 8.79 -18.04 3.13
CA LEU A 168 7.77 -19.09 3.04
C LEU A 168 6.46 -18.52 2.52
N TYR A 169 6.04 -17.40 3.09
CA TYR A 169 4.89 -16.64 2.63
C TYR A 169 5.01 -15.17 3.01
N SER A 170 4.35 -14.33 2.22
CA SER A 170 3.93 -12.98 2.57
C SER A 170 2.45 -12.98 2.94
N ASN A 171 2.05 -12.08 3.83
CA ASN A 171 0.67 -11.81 4.20
C ASN A 171 0.40 -10.30 4.17
N PHE A 172 -0.76 -9.92 3.65
CA PHE A 172 -1.26 -8.55 3.67
C PHE A 172 -2.80 -8.54 3.53
N THR A 173 -3.41 -7.38 3.73
CA THR A 173 -4.85 -7.20 3.56
C THR A 173 -5.16 -6.39 2.30
N PHE A 174 -5.93 -6.95 1.37
CA PHE A 174 -6.63 -6.13 0.38
C PHE A 174 -7.70 -5.31 1.06
N VAL A 175 -7.80 -4.06 0.65
CA VAL A 175 -8.83 -3.14 1.12
C VAL A 175 -9.93 -3.02 0.07
N SER A 176 -11.15 -2.78 0.50
CA SER A 176 -12.29 -2.76 -0.40
C SER A 176 -12.24 -1.67 -1.49
N GLY A 177 -11.57 -0.54 -1.24
CA GLY A 177 -11.32 0.53 -2.23
C GLY A 177 -10.08 0.34 -3.10
N ILE A 178 -9.56 -0.89 -3.25
CA ILE A 178 -8.33 -1.15 -4.01
C ILE A 178 -8.41 -0.76 -5.49
N GLY A 179 -9.61 -0.68 -6.09
CA GLY A 179 -9.79 -0.22 -7.47
C GLY A 179 -9.27 1.20 -7.71
N GLY A 180 -9.28 2.04 -6.66
CA GLY A 180 -8.85 3.43 -6.65
C GLY A 180 -7.35 3.69 -6.61
N PHE A 181 -6.52 2.64 -6.57
CA PHE A 181 -5.08 2.74 -6.32
C PHE A 181 -4.32 3.74 -7.23
N GLN A 182 -3.19 4.26 -6.74
CA GLN A 182 -2.35 5.18 -7.51
C GLN A 182 -1.72 4.51 -8.73
N VAL A 183 -1.83 5.14 -9.89
CA VAL A 183 -1.29 4.62 -11.15
C VAL A 183 0.05 5.28 -11.47
N GLY A 184 0.99 4.53 -12.06
CA GLY A 184 2.23 5.11 -12.58
C GLY A 184 3.26 5.57 -11.54
N PHE A 185 3.04 5.34 -10.24
CA PHE A 185 3.94 5.82 -9.19
C PHE A 185 5.39 5.30 -9.33
N PRO A 186 6.44 6.13 -9.11
CA PRO A 186 7.83 5.74 -9.31
C PRO A 186 8.27 4.54 -8.46
N ARG A 187 8.97 3.59 -9.09
CA ARG A 187 9.51 2.39 -8.44
C ARG A 187 10.90 2.67 -7.86
N PRO A 188 11.22 2.24 -6.63
CA PRO A 188 12.57 2.30 -6.09
C PRO A 188 13.42 1.12 -6.58
N SER A 189 14.72 1.16 -6.28
CA SER A 189 15.56 -0.04 -6.33
C SER A 189 15.15 -1.02 -5.23
N PHE A 190 15.46 -2.31 -5.41
CA PHE A 190 15.22 -3.31 -4.38
C PHE A 190 16.19 -3.15 -3.21
N ILE A 191 15.70 -3.40 -2.00
CA ILE A 191 16.46 -3.29 -0.75
C ILE A 191 16.63 -4.69 -0.17
N GLN A 192 17.87 -5.05 0.17
CA GLN A 192 18.20 -6.36 0.76
C GLN A 192 18.15 -6.35 2.28
N ASP A 193 18.43 -5.19 2.88
CA ASP A 193 18.66 -5.01 4.31
C ASP A 193 19.70 -6.01 4.85
N ASP A 194 19.59 -6.39 6.13
CA ASP A 194 20.49 -7.33 6.81
C ASP A 194 20.06 -8.80 6.67
N PHE A 195 18.99 -9.08 5.92
CA PHE A 195 18.37 -10.42 5.87
C PHE A 195 19.17 -11.44 5.07
N TYR A 196 20.08 -10.99 4.20
CA TYR A 196 20.90 -11.84 3.33
C TYR A 196 22.38 -11.52 3.52
N PRO A 197 22.98 -11.91 4.66
CA PRO A 197 24.39 -11.63 4.92
C PRO A 197 25.28 -12.31 3.88
N GLU A 198 26.38 -11.64 3.49
CA GLU A 198 27.42 -12.18 2.60
C GLU A 198 27.00 -12.46 1.15
N ILE A 199 25.74 -12.23 0.80
CA ILE A 199 25.19 -12.46 -0.54
C ILE A 199 24.80 -11.12 -1.17
N SER A 200 25.07 -10.95 -2.46
CA SER A 200 24.44 -9.89 -3.25
C SER A 200 23.24 -10.47 -3.98
N VAL A 201 22.05 -10.34 -3.39
CA VAL A 201 20.80 -10.88 -3.96
C VAL A 201 20.51 -10.24 -5.31
N ASP A 202 20.79 -8.94 -5.45
CA ASP A 202 20.64 -8.24 -6.73
C ASP A 202 21.49 -8.87 -7.84
N ASN A 203 22.75 -9.23 -7.52
CA ASN A 203 23.64 -9.89 -8.47
C ASN A 203 23.14 -11.29 -8.86
N LEU A 204 22.54 -12.05 -7.93
CA LEU A 204 21.96 -13.38 -8.21
C LEU A 204 20.86 -13.32 -9.28
N TYR A 205 20.13 -12.19 -9.36
CA TYR A 205 19.09 -11.98 -10.38
C TYR A 205 19.64 -11.57 -11.75
N THR A 206 20.94 -11.32 -11.92
CA THR A 206 21.50 -11.06 -13.25
C THR A 206 21.48 -12.32 -14.10
N ARG A 207 21.17 -12.21 -15.41
CA ARG A 207 21.17 -13.37 -16.33
C ARG A 207 22.51 -14.10 -16.33
N ASN A 208 23.62 -13.38 -16.23
CA ASN A 208 24.95 -13.95 -16.15
C ASN A 208 25.12 -14.86 -14.93
N THR A 209 24.73 -14.38 -13.74
CA THR A 209 24.81 -15.19 -12.53
C THR A 209 23.81 -16.35 -12.57
N GLN A 210 22.59 -16.14 -13.07
CA GLN A 210 21.61 -17.23 -13.26
C GLN A 210 22.15 -18.35 -14.16
N ARG A 211 22.81 -18.01 -15.27
CA ARG A 211 23.44 -19.01 -16.16
C ARG A 211 24.59 -19.75 -15.49
N GLN A 212 25.43 -19.06 -14.74
CA GLN A 212 26.52 -19.70 -14.00
C GLN A 212 25.98 -20.69 -12.98
N THR A 213 24.95 -20.29 -12.22
CA THR A 213 24.26 -21.14 -11.24
C THR A 213 23.62 -22.36 -11.92
N ILE A 214 22.80 -22.15 -12.95
CA ILE A 214 22.09 -23.24 -13.64
C ILE A 214 23.07 -24.15 -14.39
N SER A 215 24.14 -23.62 -14.99
CA SER A 215 25.18 -24.43 -15.64
C SER A 215 25.85 -25.36 -14.64
N THR A 216 26.11 -24.87 -13.42
CA THR A 216 26.67 -25.69 -12.33
C THR A 216 25.70 -26.79 -11.90
N ILE A 217 24.42 -26.47 -11.71
CA ILE A 217 23.39 -27.44 -11.29
C ILE A 217 23.17 -28.52 -12.37
N LEU A 218 23.09 -28.11 -13.63
CA LEU A 218 22.78 -29.01 -14.75
C LEU A 218 24.00 -29.68 -15.38
N GLY A 219 25.21 -29.24 -15.05
CA GLY A 219 26.45 -29.70 -15.66
C GLY A 219 26.62 -29.31 -17.14
N SER A 220 25.91 -28.28 -17.63
CA SER A 220 26.03 -27.78 -19.00
C SER A 220 25.65 -26.32 -19.17
N THR A 221 26.56 -25.57 -19.80
CA THR A 221 26.35 -24.19 -20.21
C THR A 221 25.32 -24.10 -21.32
N GLU A 222 25.28 -25.07 -22.24
CA GLU A 222 24.29 -25.11 -23.33
C GLU A 222 22.86 -25.24 -22.79
N LEU A 223 22.65 -26.05 -21.74
CA LEU A 223 21.36 -26.12 -21.04
C LEU A 223 21.04 -24.81 -20.32
N ALA A 224 22.01 -24.22 -19.62
CA ALA A 224 21.82 -22.95 -18.95
C ALA A 224 21.42 -21.82 -19.91
N ASP A 225 22.08 -21.71 -21.06
CA ASP A 225 21.79 -20.71 -22.10
C ASP A 225 20.43 -20.95 -22.78
N LYS A 226 20.00 -22.22 -22.85
CA LYS A 226 18.65 -22.57 -23.31
C LYS A 226 17.56 -22.09 -22.35
N TYR A 227 17.76 -22.24 -21.05
CA TYR A 227 16.76 -21.87 -20.03
C TYR A 227 16.81 -20.38 -19.66
N ILE A 228 18.00 -19.78 -19.68
CA ILE A 228 18.23 -18.35 -19.45
C ILE A 228 18.72 -17.73 -20.76
N ALA A 229 17.77 -17.20 -21.52
CA ALA A 229 18.06 -16.60 -22.81
C ALA A 229 18.82 -15.27 -22.67
N GLU A 230 19.44 -14.79 -23.75
CA GLU A 230 20.18 -13.52 -23.74
C GLU A 230 19.25 -12.30 -23.72
N SER A 231 18.19 -12.35 -24.52
CA SER A 231 17.40 -11.16 -24.86
C SER A 231 15.88 -11.36 -24.82
N SER A 232 15.38 -12.52 -24.39
CA SER A 232 13.94 -12.83 -24.30
C SER A 232 13.48 -13.04 -22.85
N ASP A 233 12.18 -13.26 -22.63
CA ASP A 233 11.58 -13.41 -21.28
C ASP A 233 11.88 -14.75 -20.59
N TYR A 234 12.83 -15.53 -21.10
CA TYR A 234 13.33 -16.72 -20.44
C TYR A 234 14.45 -16.33 -19.46
N PHE A 235 14.05 -15.92 -18.27
CA PHE A 235 14.91 -15.67 -17.11
C PHE A 235 14.07 -15.67 -15.83
N LEU A 236 14.72 -15.77 -14.66
CA LEU A 236 14.06 -15.60 -13.37
C LEU A 236 14.04 -14.12 -13.00
N ALA A 237 12.85 -13.55 -12.93
CA ALA A 237 12.61 -12.19 -12.47
C ALA A 237 12.45 -12.12 -10.95
N LYS A 238 12.57 -10.90 -10.43
CA LYS A 238 12.25 -10.53 -9.04
C LYS A 238 10.72 -10.49 -8.87
N GLY A 239 10.11 -11.67 -8.74
CA GLY A 239 8.67 -11.82 -8.58
C GLY A 239 8.24 -11.48 -7.16
N HIS A 240 7.30 -10.55 -7.01
CA HIS A 240 6.80 -10.17 -5.69
C HIS A 240 5.87 -11.25 -5.12
N TYR A 241 5.89 -11.42 -3.80
CA TYR A 241 4.83 -12.15 -3.09
C TYR A 241 3.61 -11.24 -2.88
N THR A 242 3.82 -10.05 -2.32
CA THR A 242 2.83 -8.96 -2.29
C THR A 242 3.19 -7.93 -3.35
N ALA A 243 2.34 -7.77 -4.36
CA ALA A 243 2.64 -6.94 -5.51
C ALA A 243 2.49 -5.46 -5.19
N LYS A 244 3.25 -4.62 -5.90
CA LYS A 244 3.11 -3.15 -5.84
C LYS A 244 1.64 -2.73 -5.90
N ALA A 245 0.90 -3.26 -6.87
CA ALA A 245 -0.44 -2.82 -7.20
C ALA A 245 -1.52 -3.35 -6.23
N ASP A 246 -1.09 -4.06 -5.18
CA ASP A 246 -1.96 -4.57 -4.13
C ASP A 246 -2.23 -3.55 -3.02
N PHE A 247 -1.56 -2.40 -3.07
CA PHE A 247 -1.80 -1.27 -2.18
C PHE A 247 -2.36 -0.06 -2.91
N VAL A 248 -3.04 0.81 -2.16
CA VAL A 248 -3.65 2.03 -2.70
C VAL A 248 -2.60 3.11 -2.95
N TYR A 249 -1.72 3.36 -1.98
CA TYR A 249 -0.78 4.49 -2.04
C TYR A 249 0.57 4.11 -2.64
N GLY A 250 1.16 5.08 -3.32
CA GLY A 250 2.49 5.06 -3.89
C GLY A 250 3.60 4.89 -2.85
N SER A 251 3.43 5.38 -1.63
CA SER A 251 4.36 5.06 -0.54
C SER A 251 4.34 3.56 -0.23
N GLN A 252 3.15 2.96 -0.10
CA GLN A 252 2.97 1.52 0.13
C GLN A 252 3.48 0.68 -1.06
N HIS A 253 3.31 1.18 -2.28
CA HIS A 253 3.89 0.58 -3.49
C HIS A 253 5.41 0.45 -3.41
N ARG A 254 6.10 1.46 -2.87
CA ARG A 254 7.55 1.43 -2.73
C ARG A 254 7.98 0.43 -1.67
N ALA A 255 7.19 0.28 -0.61
CA ALA A 255 7.42 -0.70 0.46
C ALA A 255 7.41 -2.16 -0.01
N THR A 256 6.90 -2.48 -1.21
CA THR A 256 6.93 -3.86 -1.72
C THR A 256 8.32 -4.30 -2.21
N PHE A 257 9.28 -3.39 -2.33
CA PHE A 257 10.58 -3.60 -2.98
C PHE A 257 11.69 -4.10 -2.02
N HIS A 258 11.35 -4.78 -0.92
CA HIS A 258 12.34 -5.50 -0.12
C HIS A 258 12.53 -6.92 -0.65
N PHE A 259 13.77 -7.41 -0.75
CA PHE A 259 14.05 -8.76 -1.28
C PHE A 259 13.39 -9.90 -0.48
N VAL A 260 13.11 -9.69 0.80
CA VAL A 260 12.31 -10.63 1.61
C VAL A 260 10.85 -10.75 1.13
N ASN A 261 10.35 -9.84 0.30
CA ASN A 261 9.07 -9.93 -0.38
C ASN A 261 9.23 -10.45 -1.83
N ILE A 262 10.35 -11.09 -2.18
CA ILE A 262 10.66 -11.52 -3.55
C ILE A 262 11.01 -13.00 -3.60
N SER A 263 10.55 -13.67 -4.66
CA SER A 263 11.04 -14.99 -5.09
C SER A 263 11.46 -14.98 -6.56
N PRO A 264 12.39 -15.87 -6.96
CA PRO A 264 12.68 -16.09 -8.36
C PRO A 264 11.46 -16.67 -9.07
N GLN A 265 10.95 -15.97 -10.08
CA GLN A 265 9.84 -16.42 -10.90
C GLN A 265 10.20 -16.32 -12.37
N TRP A 266 9.86 -17.32 -13.17
CA TRP A 266 10.01 -17.22 -14.63
C TRP A 266 9.31 -15.95 -15.12
N GLN A 267 9.99 -15.11 -15.89
CA GLN A 267 9.42 -13.83 -16.33
C GLN A 267 8.16 -14.04 -17.19
N THR A 268 8.11 -15.12 -17.97
CA THR A 268 6.91 -15.55 -18.72
C THR A 268 5.72 -15.93 -17.82
N PHE A 269 5.96 -16.23 -16.54
CA PHE A 269 4.91 -16.47 -15.54
C PHE A 269 4.58 -15.18 -14.78
N ASN A 270 5.59 -14.55 -14.19
CA ASN A 270 5.49 -13.31 -13.39
C ASN A 270 4.82 -12.18 -14.19
N GLY A 271 5.28 -11.93 -15.41
CA GLY A 271 4.77 -10.86 -16.26
C GLY A 271 3.43 -11.15 -16.96
N ALA A 272 2.94 -12.40 -16.89
CA ALA A 272 1.74 -12.85 -17.60
C ALA A 272 0.70 -13.45 -16.66
N ASN A 273 0.68 -14.79 -16.50
CA ASN A 273 -0.39 -15.49 -15.78
C ASN A 273 -0.47 -15.08 -14.31
N TRP A 274 0.67 -14.86 -13.66
CA TRP A 274 0.71 -14.43 -12.26
C TRP A 274 0.10 -13.03 -12.10
N LYS A 275 0.55 -12.07 -12.92
CA LYS A 275 -0.03 -10.72 -12.99
C LYS A 275 -1.54 -10.73 -13.28
N ALA A 276 -2.01 -11.64 -14.13
CA ALA A 276 -3.44 -11.77 -14.43
C ALA A 276 -4.23 -12.27 -13.21
N LEU A 277 -3.67 -13.19 -12.42
CA LEU A 277 -4.25 -13.66 -11.17
C LEU A 277 -4.30 -12.53 -10.13
N GLU A 278 -3.18 -11.83 -9.90
CA GLU A 278 -3.12 -10.66 -8.99
C GLU A 278 -4.20 -9.62 -9.35
N MET A 279 -4.35 -9.30 -10.63
CA MET A 279 -5.39 -8.37 -11.11
C MET A 279 -6.81 -8.90 -10.87
N SER A 280 -7.02 -10.21 -11.05
CA SER A 280 -8.34 -10.83 -10.88
C SER A 280 -8.79 -10.80 -9.41
N VAL A 281 -7.88 -11.09 -8.47
CA VAL A 281 -8.18 -11.04 -7.04
C VAL A 281 -8.47 -9.61 -6.58
N ARG A 282 -7.68 -8.62 -7.04
CA ARG A 282 -7.96 -7.19 -6.78
C ARG A 282 -9.32 -6.75 -7.28
N THR A 283 -9.65 -7.13 -8.52
CA THR A 283 -10.96 -6.83 -9.11
C THR A 283 -12.09 -7.47 -8.33
N TYR A 284 -11.88 -8.68 -7.80
CA TYR A 284 -12.85 -9.37 -6.97
C TYR A 284 -13.06 -8.66 -5.62
N ALA A 285 -11.99 -8.26 -4.94
CA ALA A 285 -12.06 -7.51 -3.68
C ALA A 285 -12.84 -6.20 -3.85
N ASP A 286 -12.49 -5.43 -4.88
CA ASP A 286 -13.11 -4.14 -5.21
C ASP A 286 -14.61 -4.27 -5.52
N LYS A 287 -14.98 -5.14 -6.47
CA LYS A 287 -16.37 -5.31 -6.90
C LYS A 287 -17.31 -5.80 -5.81
N ASN A 288 -16.78 -6.51 -4.81
CA ASN A 288 -17.57 -7.07 -3.72
C ASN A 288 -17.43 -6.26 -2.42
N ASN A 289 -16.69 -5.14 -2.44
CA ASN A 289 -16.40 -4.30 -1.29
C ASN A 289 -15.85 -5.12 -0.10
N LEU A 290 -14.87 -5.99 -0.39
CA LEU A 290 -14.31 -6.93 0.60
C LEU A 290 -12.92 -6.51 1.03
N ASN A 291 -12.67 -6.66 2.34
CA ASN A 291 -11.31 -6.78 2.84
C ASN A 291 -10.91 -8.27 2.80
N LEU A 292 -9.79 -8.59 2.15
CA LEU A 292 -9.31 -9.96 2.03
C LEU A 292 -7.96 -10.11 2.70
N ASP A 293 -7.83 -11.09 3.58
CA ASP A 293 -6.53 -11.50 4.13
C ASP A 293 -5.85 -12.46 3.15
N VAL A 294 -4.73 -12.03 2.56
CA VAL A 294 -4.09 -12.71 1.44
C VAL A 294 -2.73 -13.22 1.83
N TYR A 295 -2.53 -14.52 1.61
CA TYR A 295 -1.24 -15.18 1.76
C TYR A 295 -0.70 -15.58 0.40
N THR A 296 0.53 -15.17 0.09
CA THR A 296 1.25 -15.59 -1.11
C THR A 296 2.54 -16.28 -0.70
N GLY A 297 2.76 -17.50 -1.18
CA GLY A 297 3.96 -18.28 -0.88
C GLY A 297 4.47 -19.03 -2.09
N THR A 298 5.64 -19.65 -1.95
CA THR A 298 6.23 -20.57 -2.93
C THR A 298 6.05 -22.01 -2.45
N TYR A 299 5.94 -22.95 -3.40
CA TYR A 299 5.79 -24.37 -3.09
C TYR A 299 6.81 -25.21 -3.86
N GLY A 300 7.53 -26.07 -3.14
CA GLY A 300 8.57 -26.93 -3.71
C GLY A 300 9.75 -26.15 -4.30
N VAL A 301 10.58 -26.87 -5.06
CA VAL A 301 11.65 -26.32 -5.89
C VAL A 301 11.41 -26.82 -7.32
N ALA A 302 11.53 -25.93 -8.31
CA ALA A 302 11.38 -26.33 -9.70
C ALA A 302 12.63 -27.11 -10.14
N THR A 303 12.42 -28.28 -10.74
CA THR A 303 13.51 -29.09 -11.27
C THR A 303 13.72 -28.83 -12.76
N LEU A 304 14.96 -28.99 -13.21
CA LEU A 304 15.29 -29.03 -14.64
C LEU A 304 16.15 -30.26 -14.95
N PRO A 305 16.01 -30.88 -16.12
CA PRO A 305 16.82 -32.03 -16.50
C PRO A 305 18.27 -31.60 -16.76
N ASN A 306 19.21 -32.31 -16.17
CA ASN A 306 20.64 -32.13 -16.38
C ASN A 306 21.11 -32.74 -17.73
N VAL A 307 22.41 -32.70 -17.99
CA VAL A 307 23.03 -33.29 -19.20
C VAL A 307 22.71 -34.76 -19.46
N ASN A 308 22.34 -35.51 -18.42
CA ASN A 308 21.97 -36.92 -18.50
C ASN A 308 20.44 -37.12 -18.53
N GLY A 309 19.64 -36.05 -18.58
CA GLY A 309 18.18 -36.10 -18.55
C GLY A 309 17.59 -36.36 -17.17
N ILE A 310 18.36 -36.21 -16.10
CA ILE A 310 17.91 -36.40 -14.70
C ILE A 310 17.48 -35.05 -14.13
N GLU A 311 16.30 -34.97 -13.53
CA GLU A 311 15.78 -33.77 -12.87
C GLU A 311 16.68 -33.37 -11.67
N ASN A 312 17.10 -32.10 -11.62
CA ASN A 312 17.90 -31.52 -10.53
C ASN A 312 17.26 -30.22 -10.03
N GLU A 313 17.40 -29.99 -8.73
CA GLU A 313 17.00 -28.78 -7.99
C GLU A 313 18.18 -27.83 -7.80
#